data_AF-A0A413RGP4-F1
#
_entry.id   AF-A0A413RGP4-F1
#
_cell.length_a   1.000
_cell.length_b   1.000
_cell.length_c   1.000
_cell.angle_alpha   90.00
_cell.angle_beta   90.00
_cell.angle_gamma   90.00
#
_symmetry.space_group_name_H-M   'P 1'
#
loop_
_entity.id
_entity.type
_entity.pdbx_description
1 polymer ?
#
loop_
_entity_poly.entity_id
_entity_poly.type
_entity_poly.pdbx_seq_one_letter_code
_entity_poly.pdbx_strand_id
1 'polypeptide(L)'
;MLLPDSKTELVRRGNKVVYDLGDKIVKVFNETKPVSDVFNEALNLARINECGIRSPKALEVSQLENANGWALVTEKVPGTTLAEKMTAEPQRFGEYLEMFVDLQIEIHGYTSPLLNRQRDKFARMIDSLDQLNATTRYNLQERLDGMTKEFKVCHGDFNPSNVIVGDDGQLYVCDWAHATQGSPAADVATTYLLFALNSKDQAEAYLELYCDRADMPMQVVRQWTSIVAASELARKRNVNDEFLKNWIDVVDYQ
;
A
#
# COMPACT_ATOMS: atom_id res chain seq x y z
N MET A 1 -20.39 17.67 4.35
CA MET A 1 -20.80 16.93 5.55
C MET A 1 -20.41 17.66 6.81
N LEU A 2 -21.27 17.59 7.81
CA LEU A 2 -20.98 17.91 9.20
C LEU A 2 -20.58 16.60 9.93
N LEU A 3 -19.44 16.59 10.61
CA LEU A 3 -19.03 15.43 11.40
C LEU A 3 -19.77 15.44 12.74
N PRO A 4 -20.36 14.31 13.18
CA PRO A 4 -21.11 14.27 14.43
C PRO A 4 -20.20 14.48 15.64
N ASP A 5 -20.77 14.94 16.75
CA ASP A 5 -20.03 15.13 18.01
C ASP A 5 -19.60 13.82 18.66
N SER A 6 -20.32 12.72 18.38
CA SER A 6 -20.00 11.36 18.86
C SER A 6 -18.79 10.70 18.18
N LYS A 7 -18.15 11.37 17.21
CA LYS A 7 -16.99 10.83 16.49
C LYS A 7 -15.84 10.51 17.44
N THR A 8 -15.17 9.39 17.22
CA THR A 8 -13.94 9.01 17.93
C THR A 8 -12.76 9.12 16.99
N GLU A 9 -11.70 9.84 17.37
CA GLU A 9 -10.46 9.90 16.59
C GLU A 9 -9.69 8.60 16.74
N LEU A 10 -9.43 7.91 15.62
CA LEU A 10 -8.63 6.69 15.59
C LEU A 10 -7.15 7.00 15.36
N VAL A 11 -6.86 7.86 14.38
CA VAL A 11 -5.48 8.21 14.04
C VAL A 11 -5.40 9.55 13.34
N ARG A 12 -4.31 10.29 13.62
CA ARG A 12 -3.96 11.55 12.97
C ARG A 12 -2.55 11.47 12.39
N ARG A 13 -2.41 11.77 11.10
CA ARG A 13 -1.15 11.77 10.38
C ARG A 13 -1.08 12.96 9.44
N GLY A 14 -0.31 13.98 9.81
CA GLY A 14 -0.10 15.17 9.00
C GLY A 14 -1.43 15.84 8.60
N ASN A 15 -1.76 15.75 7.31
CA ASN A 15 -2.95 16.35 6.72
C ASN A 15 -4.21 15.46 6.73
N LYS A 16 -4.15 14.27 7.33
CA LYS A 16 -5.23 13.28 7.40
C LYS A 16 -5.58 12.94 8.84
N VAL A 17 -6.88 12.84 9.14
CA VAL A 17 -7.42 12.29 10.39
C VAL A 17 -8.45 11.23 10.05
N VAL A 18 -8.48 10.13 10.80
CA VAL A 18 -9.48 9.07 10.63
C VAL A 18 -10.36 9.02 11.86
N TYR A 19 -11.67 9.07 11.64
CA TYR A 19 -12.69 9.03 12.67
C TYR A 19 -13.55 7.77 12.54
N ASP A 20 -13.94 7.21 13.67
CA ASP A 20 -14.99 6.21 13.81
C ASP A 20 -16.32 6.90 14.14
N LEU A 21 -17.35 6.63 13.34
CA LEU A 21 -18.70 7.14 13.53
C LEU A 21 -19.69 6.07 14.01
N GLY A 22 -19.21 4.88 14.40
CA GLY A 22 -20.03 3.74 14.82
C GLY A 22 -20.10 2.67 13.72
N ASP A 23 -20.94 2.88 12.71
CA ASP A 23 -21.13 1.99 11.56
C ASP A 23 -20.23 2.36 10.36
N LYS A 24 -19.56 3.51 10.41
CA LYS A 24 -18.78 4.09 9.32
C LYS A 24 -17.41 4.57 9.79
N ILE A 25 -16.47 4.58 8.86
CA ILE A 25 -15.17 5.23 9.02
C ILE A 25 -15.13 6.47 8.12
N VAL A 26 -14.61 7.57 8.65
CA VAL A 26 -14.40 8.80 7.86
C VAL A 26 -12.94 9.19 7.88
N LYS A 27 -12.33 9.24 6.70
CA LYS A 27 -11.03 9.86 6.49
C LYS A 27 -11.24 11.32 6.12
N VAL A 28 -10.77 12.21 6.98
CA VAL A 28 -10.86 13.66 6.82
C VAL A 28 -9.50 14.20 6.38
N PHE A 29 -9.50 14.94 5.29
CA PHE A 29 -8.33 15.56 4.69
C PHE A 29 -8.43 17.07 4.81
N ASN A 30 -7.42 17.71 5.38
CA ASN A 30 -7.38 19.17 5.46
C ASN A 30 -7.05 19.80 4.09
N GLU A 31 -7.11 21.13 4.03
CA GLU A 31 -6.87 21.93 2.82
C GLU A 31 -5.49 21.77 2.14
N THR A 32 -4.49 21.21 2.85
CA THR A 32 -3.16 20.97 2.26
C THR A 32 -3.10 19.68 1.43
N LYS A 33 -4.09 18.79 1.56
CA LYS A 33 -4.18 17.59 0.73
C LYS A 33 -4.78 17.96 -0.63
N PRO A 34 -4.11 17.65 -1.76
CA PRO A 34 -4.68 17.88 -3.08
C PRO A 34 -6.02 17.17 -3.23
N VAL A 35 -7.05 17.89 -3.68
CA VAL A 35 -8.40 17.34 -3.86
C VAL A 35 -8.37 16.12 -4.80
N SER A 36 -7.53 16.16 -5.83
CA SER A 36 -7.30 15.03 -6.74
C SER A 36 -6.92 13.74 -6.02
N ASP A 37 -6.15 13.81 -4.93
CA ASP A 37 -5.73 12.61 -4.20
C ASP A 37 -6.90 11.99 -3.44
N VAL A 38 -7.79 12.83 -2.88
CA VAL A 38 -9.00 12.37 -2.17
C VAL A 38 -9.92 11.63 -3.13
N PHE A 39 -10.19 12.23 -4.29
CA PHE A 39 -11.01 11.60 -5.32
C PHE A 39 -10.34 10.37 -5.95
N ASN A 40 -9.01 10.38 -6.09
CA ASN A 40 -8.27 9.21 -6.55
C ASN A 40 -8.36 8.04 -5.55
N GLU A 41 -8.27 8.30 -4.25
CA GLU A 41 -8.45 7.27 -3.23
C GLU A 41 -9.85 6.66 -3.28
N ALA A 42 -10.89 7.49 -3.40
CA ALA A 42 -12.26 7.04 -3.55
C ALA A 42 -12.47 6.21 -4.84
N LEU A 43 -11.93 6.69 -5.97
CA LEU A 43 -12.02 6.01 -7.26
C LEU A 43 -11.30 4.66 -7.24
N ASN A 44 -10.11 4.61 -6.63
CA ASN A 44 -9.38 3.35 -6.45
C ASN A 44 -10.20 2.38 -5.60
N LEU A 45 -10.74 2.81 -4.46
CA LEU A 45 -11.55 1.96 -3.60
C LEU A 45 -12.81 1.44 -4.33
N ALA A 46 -13.50 2.28 -5.09
CA ALA A 46 -14.66 1.86 -5.88
C ALA A 46 -14.29 0.78 -6.90
N ARG A 47 -13.18 0.95 -7.63
CA ARG A 47 -12.68 -0.07 -8.58
C ARG A 47 -12.31 -1.38 -7.90
N ILE A 48 -11.75 -1.32 -6.70
CA ILE A 48 -11.43 -2.52 -5.90
C ILE A 48 -12.73 -3.20 -5.41
N ASN A 49 -13.72 -2.43 -4.98
CA ASN A 49 -15.03 -2.95 -4.59
C ASN A 49 -15.71 -3.70 -5.76
N GLU A 50 -15.55 -3.22 -7.00
CA GLU A 50 -16.07 -3.85 -8.23
C GLU A 50 -15.32 -5.14 -8.61
N CYS A 51 -14.07 -5.31 -8.18
CA CYS A 51 -13.29 -6.53 -8.44
C CYS A 51 -13.70 -7.72 -7.56
N GLY A 52 -14.48 -7.48 -6.50
CA GLY A 52 -14.86 -8.52 -5.53
C GLY A 52 -13.85 -8.71 -4.39
N ILE A 53 -12.76 -7.92 -4.35
CA ILE A 53 -11.80 -7.95 -3.24
C ILE A 53 -12.50 -7.46 -1.96
N ARG A 54 -12.39 -8.25 -0.89
CA ARG A 54 -12.91 -7.93 0.45
C ARG A 54 -12.26 -6.64 0.97
N SER A 55 -13.02 -5.56 0.93
CA SER A 55 -12.58 -4.20 1.25
C SER A 55 -13.77 -3.38 1.78
N PRO A 56 -13.53 -2.35 2.60
CA PRO A 56 -14.58 -1.42 3.00
C PRO A 56 -15.29 -0.83 1.77
N LYS A 57 -16.61 -0.72 1.78
CA LYS A 57 -17.33 -0.09 0.68
C LYS A 57 -17.21 1.43 0.75
N ALA A 58 -16.88 2.06 -0.38
CA ALA A 58 -16.95 3.51 -0.50
C ALA A 58 -18.41 3.97 -0.46
N LEU A 59 -18.73 4.92 0.40
CA LEU A 59 -20.10 5.42 0.58
C LEU A 59 -20.27 6.85 0.08
N GLU A 60 -19.33 7.74 0.39
CA GLU A 60 -19.47 9.17 0.11
C GLU A 60 -18.11 9.85 0.01
N VAL A 61 -18.00 10.84 -0.88
CA VAL A 61 -16.96 11.87 -0.85
C VAL A 61 -17.65 13.22 -0.76
N SER A 62 -17.35 14.02 0.26
CA SER A 62 -17.96 15.34 0.42
C SER A 62 -17.03 16.36 1.05
N GLN A 63 -17.30 17.63 0.76
CA GLN A 63 -16.61 18.75 1.39
C GLN A 63 -17.12 18.94 2.82
N LEU A 64 -16.24 19.35 3.75
CA LEU A 64 -16.64 19.65 5.12
C LEU A 64 -17.39 20.99 5.19
N GLU A 65 -18.45 21.07 6.01
CA GLU A 65 -19.25 22.31 6.14
C GLU A 65 -18.54 23.40 6.96
N ASN A 66 -17.86 22.99 8.04
CA ASN A 66 -17.27 23.92 9.02
C ASN A 66 -15.73 23.96 8.95
N ALA A 67 -15.14 23.41 7.88
CA ALA A 67 -13.69 23.38 7.70
C ALA A 67 -13.35 23.35 6.21
N ASN A 68 -12.17 23.87 5.86
CA ASN A 68 -11.61 23.65 4.54
C ASN A 68 -11.04 22.23 4.47
N GLY A 69 -11.62 21.40 3.61
CA GLY A 69 -11.19 20.01 3.47
C GLY A 69 -12.26 19.13 2.86
N TRP A 70 -11.89 17.88 2.63
CA TRP A 70 -12.75 16.84 2.10
C TRP A 70 -12.77 15.64 3.03
N ALA A 71 -13.83 14.86 2.94
CA ALA A 71 -13.99 13.62 3.65
C ALA A 71 -14.30 12.49 2.67
N LEU A 72 -13.70 11.32 2.91
CA LEU A 72 -14.06 10.05 2.32
C LEU A 72 -14.69 9.18 3.40
N VAL A 73 -15.94 8.77 3.18
CA VAL A 73 -16.72 7.91 4.08
C VAL A 73 -16.75 6.49 3.52
N THR A 74 -16.46 5.51 4.36
CA THR A 74 -16.59 4.09 4.04
C THR A 74 -17.43 3.38 5.07
N GLU A 75 -17.91 2.19 4.72
CA GLU A 75 -18.36 1.22 5.74
C GLU A 75 -17.23 0.93 6.73
N LYS A 76 -17.61 0.63 7.97
CA LYS A 76 -16.68 0.09 8.96
C LYS A 76 -16.64 -1.43 8.84
N VAL A 77 -15.44 -1.99 8.74
CA VAL A 77 -15.22 -3.42 8.95
C VAL A 77 -14.89 -3.62 10.43
N PRO A 78 -15.77 -4.26 11.23
CA PRO A 78 -15.47 -4.55 12.62
C PRO A 78 -14.42 -5.67 12.71
N GLY A 79 -13.40 -5.47 13.55
CA GLY A 79 -12.32 -6.43 13.69
C GLY A 79 -11.05 -5.82 14.27
N THR A 80 -9.96 -6.56 14.18
CA THR A 80 -8.62 -6.15 14.65
C THR A 80 -7.62 -6.31 13.52
N THR A 81 -6.68 -5.38 13.39
CA THR A 81 -5.66 -5.47 12.33
C THR A 81 -4.70 -6.63 12.58
N LEU A 82 -4.10 -7.18 11.51
CA LEU A 82 -3.03 -8.17 11.64
C LEU A 82 -1.82 -7.58 12.39
N ALA A 83 -1.52 -6.29 12.21
CA ALA A 83 -0.46 -5.62 12.98
C ALA A 83 -0.72 -5.67 14.50
N GLU A 84 -1.95 -5.37 14.93
CA GLU A 84 -2.33 -5.45 16.34
C GLU A 84 -2.26 -6.88 16.87
N LYS A 85 -2.70 -7.88 16.09
CA LYS A 85 -2.58 -9.30 16.46
C LYS A 85 -1.13 -9.76 16.57
N MET A 86 -0.28 -9.41 15.59
CA MET A 86 1.15 -9.72 15.62
C MET A 86 1.86 -9.07 16.83
N THR A 87 1.41 -7.88 17.23
CA THR A 87 1.94 -7.20 18.42
C THR A 87 1.47 -7.86 19.71
N ALA A 88 0.20 -8.24 19.80
CA ALA A 88 -0.40 -8.84 20.99
C ALA A 88 0.02 -10.30 21.21
N GLU A 89 0.27 -11.05 20.13
CA GLU A 89 0.65 -12.47 20.16
C GLU A 89 1.90 -12.74 19.29
N PRO A 90 3.09 -12.20 19.64
CA PRO A 90 4.30 -12.36 18.83
C PRO A 90 4.70 -13.82 18.56
N GLN A 91 4.37 -14.73 19.48
CA GLN A 91 4.61 -16.17 19.34
C GLN A 91 3.82 -16.80 18.17
N ARG A 92 2.77 -16.14 17.68
CA ARG A 92 1.94 -16.56 16.53
C ARG A 92 2.27 -15.80 15.25
N PHE A 93 3.39 -15.07 15.21
CA PHE A 93 3.80 -14.29 14.05
C PHE A 93 3.80 -15.10 12.75
N GLY A 94 4.30 -16.34 12.77
CA GLY A 94 4.31 -17.23 11.60
C GLY A 94 2.91 -17.49 11.04
N GLU A 95 1.93 -17.80 11.90
CA GLU A 95 0.53 -18.03 11.50
C GLU A 95 -0.07 -16.76 10.86
N TYR A 96 0.17 -15.61 11.45
CA TYR A 96 -0.32 -14.33 10.91
C TYR A 96 0.38 -13.92 9.62
N LEU A 97 1.64 -14.30 9.46
CA LEU A 97 2.39 -14.06 8.23
C LEU A 97 1.89 -14.94 7.08
N GLU A 98 1.54 -16.21 7.35
CA GLU A 98 0.87 -17.08 6.38
C GLU A 98 -0.45 -16.49 5.90
N MET A 99 -1.31 -16.07 6.84
CA MET A 99 -2.58 -15.40 6.50
C MET A 99 -2.37 -14.14 5.64
N PHE A 100 -1.34 -13.36 5.96
CA PHE A 100 -0.98 -12.14 5.23
C PHE A 100 -0.50 -12.43 3.80
N VAL A 101 0.38 -13.43 3.63
CA VAL A 101 0.92 -13.85 2.33
C VAL A 101 -0.18 -14.45 1.45
N ASP A 102 -1.01 -15.34 1.99
CA ASP A 102 -2.10 -15.97 1.26
C ASP A 102 -3.08 -14.92 0.71
N LEU A 103 -3.40 -13.92 1.53
CA LEU A 103 -4.26 -12.82 1.11
C LEU A 103 -3.63 -11.99 -0.02
N GLN A 104 -2.33 -11.75 0.01
CA GLN A 104 -1.66 -11.02 -1.06
C GLN A 104 -1.66 -11.80 -2.38
N ILE A 105 -1.40 -13.11 -2.31
CA ILE A 105 -1.46 -14.00 -3.47
C ILE A 105 -2.89 -14.01 -4.04
N GLU A 106 -3.91 -14.09 -3.18
CA GLU A 106 -5.32 -13.99 -3.58
C GLU A 106 -5.59 -12.68 -4.33
N ILE A 107 -5.15 -11.54 -3.80
CA ILE A 107 -5.29 -10.21 -4.42
C ILE A 107 -4.64 -10.18 -5.81
N HIS A 108 -3.44 -10.74 -5.95
CA HIS A 108 -2.73 -10.84 -7.23
C HIS A 108 -3.45 -11.74 -8.26
N GLY A 109 -4.44 -12.52 -7.85
CA GLY A 109 -5.35 -13.24 -8.74
C GLY A 109 -6.32 -12.34 -9.50
N TYR A 110 -6.66 -11.16 -8.96
CA TYR A 110 -7.63 -10.23 -9.54
C TYR A 110 -7.03 -9.29 -10.59
N THR A 111 -7.90 -8.70 -11.41
CA THR A 111 -7.55 -7.69 -12.42
C THR A 111 -8.53 -6.53 -12.38
N SER A 112 -8.03 -5.30 -12.56
CA SER A 112 -8.86 -4.10 -12.69
C SER A 112 -8.31 -3.19 -13.79
N PRO A 113 -8.81 -3.30 -15.04
CA PRO A 113 -8.21 -2.65 -16.21
C PRO A 113 -8.20 -1.11 -16.17
N LEU A 114 -8.98 -0.49 -15.28
CA LEU A 114 -9.08 0.96 -15.16
C LEU A 114 -8.18 1.54 -14.07
N LEU A 115 -7.53 0.71 -13.23
CA LEU A 115 -6.52 1.21 -12.29
C LEU A 115 -5.34 1.84 -13.04
N ASN A 116 -4.67 2.79 -12.39
CA ASN A 116 -3.46 3.38 -12.95
C ASN A 116 -2.39 2.28 -13.16
N ARG A 117 -1.63 2.39 -14.25
CA ARG A 117 -0.54 1.44 -14.52
C ARG A 117 0.60 1.66 -13.53
N GLN A 118 1.04 0.58 -12.90
CA GLN A 118 2.11 0.59 -11.91
C GLN A 118 3.42 1.14 -12.50
N ARG A 119 3.76 0.72 -13.73
CA ARG A 119 4.94 1.22 -14.46
C ARG A 119 4.91 2.74 -14.65
N ASP A 120 3.80 3.29 -15.14
CA ASP A 120 3.68 4.74 -15.38
C ASP A 120 3.75 5.53 -14.06
N LYS A 121 3.28 4.94 -12.95
CA LYS A 121 3.43 5.52 -11.62
C LYS A 121 4.90 5.53 -11.17
N PHE A 122 5.63 4.42 -11.33
CA PHE A 122 7.05 4.34 -10.98
C PHE A 122 7.91 5.29 -11.82
N ALA A 123 7.69 5.34 -13.14
CA ALA A 123 8.43 6.24 -14.03
C ALA A 123 8.30 7.71 -13.59
N ARG A 124 7.07 8.18 -13.33
CA ARG A 124 6.83 9.54 -12.84
C ARG A 124 7.48 9.80 -11.48
N MET A 125 7.48 8.81 -10.58
CA MET A 125 8.11 8.94 -9.27
C MET A 125 9.62 9.04 -9.39
N ILE A 126 10.26 8.19 -10.20
CA ILE A 126 11.70 8.24 -10.47
C ILE A 126 12.10 9.59 -11.06
N ASP A 127 11.36 10.10 -12.03
CA ASP A 127 11.65 11.39 -12.67
C ASP A 127 11.51 12.58 -11.70
N SER A 128 10.66 12.47 -10.69
CA SER A 128 10.46 13.52 -9.68
C SER A 128 11.57 13.63 -8.63
N LEU A 129 12.55 12.71 -8.63
CA LEU A 129 13.62 12.65 -7.62
C LEU A 129 14.81 13.53 -8.00
N ASP A 130 14.72 14.82 -7.70
CA ASP A 130 15.83 15.79 -7.92
C ASP A 130 17.10 15.47 -7.13
N GLN A 131 16.96 14.74 -6.01
CA GLN A 131 18.06 14.34 -5.14
C GLN A 131 18.89 13.16 -5.68
N LEU A 132 18.42 12.44 -6.71
CA LEU A 132 19.22 11.46 -7.42
C LEU A 132 19.98 12.14 -8.56
N ASN A 133 21.15 11.64 -8.95
CA ASN A 133 21.83 12.16 -10.13
C ASN A 133 21.16 11.63 -11.42
N ALA A 134 21.43 12.29 -12.55
CA ALA A 134 20.82 11.94 -13.84
C ALA A 134 21.13 10.50 -14.29
N THR A 135 22.34 10.00 -14.03
CA THR A 135 22.76 8.64 -14.37
C THR A 135 21.94 7.59 -13.58
N THR A 136 21.76 7.79 -12.28
CA THR A 136 20.95 6.88 -11.45
C THR A 136 19.50 6.86 -11.92
N ARG A 137 18.90 8.02 -12.22
CA ARG A 137 17.53 8.09 -12.76
C ARG A 137 17.42 7.36 -14.11
N TYR A 138 18.35 7.60 -15.02
CA TYR A 138 18.39 6.92 -16.32
C TYR A 138 18.45 5.40 -16.18
N ASN A 139 19.36 4.88 -15.34
CA ASN A 139 19.50 3.44 -15.11
C ASN A 139 18.23 2.82 -14.51
N LEU A 140 17.56 3.52 -13.59
CA LEU A 140 16.29 3.06 -13.02
C LEU A 140 15.17 3.01 -14.06
N GLN A 141 15.10 4.00 -14.96
CA GLN A 141 14.14 4.01 -16.07
C GLN A 141 14.41 2.85 -17.04
N GLU A 142 15.66 2.62 -17.44
CA GLU A 142 16.04 1.49 -18.31
C GLU A 142 15.67 0.13 -17.68
N ARG A 143 15.95 -0.04 -16.38
CA ARG A 143 15.53 -1.23 -15.63
C ARG A 143 14.01 -1.39 -15.65
N LEU A 144 13.26 -0.33 -15.33
CA LEU A 144 11.80 -0.34 -15.35
C LEU A 144 11.25 -0.67 -16.74
N ASP A 145 11.91 -0.19 -17.79
CA ASP A 145 11.50 -0.42 -19.17
C ASP A 145 11.66 -1.88 -19.59
N GLY A 146 12.71 -2.54 -19.08
CA GLY A 146 12.99 -3.96 -19.28
C GLY A 146 12.12 -4.94 -18.48
N MET A 147 11.36 -4.47 -17.49
CA MET A 147 10.50 -5.35 -16.69
C MET A 147 9.29 -5.86 -17.47
N THR A 148 8.88 -7.10 -17.18
CA THR A 148 7.68 -7.73 -17.74
C THR A 148 6.43 -6.93 -17.41
N LYS A 149 5.58 -6.75 -18.42
CA LYS A 149 4.29 -6.05 -18.26
C LYS A 149 3.22 -7.03 -17.81
N GLU A 150 2.63 -6.72 -16.67
CA GLU A 150 1.52 -7.48 -16.08
C GLU A 150 0.40 -6.50 -15.69
N PHE A 151 -0.80 -7.05 -15.46
CA PHE A 151 -2.02 -6.26 -15.22
C PHE A 151 -2.81 -6.78 -14.02
N LYS A 152 -2.11 -7.29 -13.01
CA LYS A 152 -2.71 -7.77 -11.76
C LYS A 152 -2.99 -6.60 -10.83
N VAL A 153 -3.99 -6.73 -9.97
CA VAL A 153 -4.23 -5.72 -8.92
C VAL A 153 -3.05 -5.73 -7.96
N CYS A 154 -2.41 -4.58 -7.78
CA CYS A 154 -1.35 -4.35 -6.81
C CYS A 154 -1.82 -3.30 -5.82
N HIS A 155 -1.64 -3.54 -4.53
CA HIS A 155 -2.07 -2.61 -3.48
C HIS A 155 -1.19 -1.36 -3.44
N GLY A 156 0.13 -1.54 -3.60
CA GLY A 156 1.15 -0.50 -3.58
C GLY A 156 1.47 0.05 -2.19
N ASP A 157 0.94 -0.57 -1.13
CA ASP A 157 1.19 -0.25 0.29
C ASP A 157 0.72 -1.38 1.23
N PHE A 158 0.89 -2.63 0.79
CA PHE A 158 0.35 -3.77 1.52
C PHE A 158 1.23 -4.06 2.74
N ASN A 159 0.68 -3.87 3.94
CA ASN A 159 1.35 -4.12 5.22
C ASN A 159 0.32 -4.57 6.28
N PRO A 160 0.74 -5.20 7.40
CA PRO A 160 -0.21 -5.81 8.35
C PRO A 160 -1.22 -4.83 9.00
N SER A 161 -0.94 -3.53 9.02
CA SER A 161 -1.86 -2.52 9.57
C SER A 161 -3.02 -2.20 8.63
N ASN A 162 -2.89 -2.54 7.34
CA ASN A 162 -3.92 -2.38 6.32
C ASN A 162 -4.78 -3.64 6.14
N VAL A 163 -4.53 -4.70 6.91
CA VAL A 163 -5.30 -5.95 6.88
C VAL A 163 -6.07 -6.08 8.18
N ILE A 164 -7.40 -6.17 8.08
CA ILE A 164 -8.32 -6.35 9.20
C ILE A 164 -8.77 -7.81 9.22
N VAL A 165 -8.57 -8.46 10.37
CA VAL A 165 -9.24 -9.73 10.68
C VAL A 165 -10.63 -9.37 11.21
N GLY A 166 -11.63 -9.57 10.35
CA GLY A 166 -13.03 -9.28 10.65
C GLY A 166 -13.57 -10.17 11.76
N ASP A 167 -14.59 -9.69 12.46
CA ASP A 167 -15.31 -10.49 13.48
C ASP A 167 -16.03 -11.72 12.87
N ASP A 168 -16.24 -11.72 11.54
CA ASP A 168 -16.73 -12.84 10.74
C ASP A 168 -15.63 -13.88 10.40
N GLY A 169 -14.41 -13.67 10.87
CA GLY A 169 -13.23 -14.51 10.61
C GLY A 169 -12.61 -14.32 9.23
N GLN A 170 -13.12 -13.41 8.40
CA GLN A 170 -12.59 -13.12 7.07
C GLN A 170 -11.53 -12.02 7.13
N LEU A 171 -10.65 -11.98 6.12
CA LEU A 171 -9.68 -10.90 5.96
C LEU A 171 -10.21 -9.83 5.02
N TYR A 172 -10.07 -8.58 5.44
CA TYR A 172 -10.42 -7.39 4.67
C TYR A 172 -9.19 -6.50 4.53
N VAL A 173 -9.05 -5.88 3.36
CA VAL A 173 -7.94 -4.96 3.08
C VAL A 173 -8.46 -3.55 2.90
N CYS A 174 -7.85 -2.60 3.61
CA CYS A 174 -8.18 -1.19 3.57
C CYS A 174 -7.01 -0.36 3.03
N ASP A 175 -7.24 0.94 2.86
CA ASP A 175 -6.24 1.92 2.38
C ASP A 175 -5.69 1.68 0.94
N TRP A 176 -6.61 1.51 -0.01
CA TRP A 176 -6.32 1.34 -1.44
C TRP A 176 -5.91 2.63 -2.19
N ALA A 177 -5.48 3.68 -1.47
CA ALA A 177 -5.09 4.95 -2.08
C ALA A 177 -3.98 4.81 -3.13
N HIS A 178 -3.15 3.78 -2.99
CA HIS A 178 -1.99 3.52 -3.85
C HIS A 178 -2.20 2.42 -4.89
N ALA A 179 -3.42 1.88 -5.00
CA ALA A 179 -3.77 0.78 -5.89
C ALA A 179 -3.37 1.06 -7.34
N THR A 180 -2.84 0.03 -8.00
CA THR A 180 -2.43 0.06 -9.41
C THR A 180 -2.73 -1.29 -10.06
N GLN A 181 -2.67 -1.34 -11.39
CA GLN A 181 -2.52 -2.60 -12.12
C GLN A 181 -1.05 -2.76 -12.55
N GLY A 182 -0.46 -3.93 -12.31
CA GLY A 182 0.97 -4.13 -12.53
C GLY A 182 1.47 -5.54 -12.24
N SER A 183 2.76 -5.62 -11.90
CA SER A 183 3.45 -6.85 -11.55
C SER A 183 3.27 -7.19 -10.07
N PRO A 184 2.81 -8.42 -9.75
CA PRO A 184 2.83 -8.94 -8.38
C PRO A 184 4.22 -8.84 -7.74
N ALA A 185 5.29 -9.13 -8.50
CA ALA A 185 6.66 -9.10 -7.97
C ALA A 185 7.07 -7.69 -7.49
N ALA A 186 6.60 -6.64 -8.16
CA ALA A 186 6.84 -5.27 -7.72
C ALA A 186 6.05 -4.90 -6.46
N ASP A 187 4.83 -5.43 -6.30
CA ASP A 187 4.02 -5.21 -5.08
C ASP A 187 4.65 -5.95 -3.89
N VAL A 188 5.15 -7.17 -4.10
CA VAL A 188 5.90 -7.95 -3.12
C VAL A 188 7.19 -7.23 -2.71
N ALA A 189 7.95 -6.69 -3.67
CA ALA A 189 9.13 -5.89 -3.36
C ALA A 189 8.78 -4.63 -2.55
N THR A 190 7.62 -4.02 -2.80
CA THR A 190 7.09 -2.90 -1.99
C THR A 190 6.83 -3.34 -0.56
N THR A 191 6.11 -4.43 -0.36
CA THR A 191 5.84 -4.99 0.97
C THR A 191 7.10 -5.43 1.70
N TYR A 192 8.04 -6.07 1.01
CA TYR A 192 9.34 -6.45 1.57
C TYR A 192 10.09 -5.24 2.14
N LEU A 193 10.17 -4.14 1.38
CA LEU A 193 10.79 -2.91 1.86
C LEU A 193 10.05 -2.33 3.08
N LEU A 194 8.71 -2.40 3.11
CA LEU A 194 7.92 -1.96 4.28
C LEU A 194 8.21 -2.79 5.54
N PHE A 195 8.40 -4.11 5.41
CA PHE A 195 8.85 -4.94 6.52
C PHE A 195 10.28 -4.61 6.94
N ALA A 196 11.19 -4.43 5.96
CA ALA A 196 12.60 -4.21 6.22
C ALA A 196 12.90 -2.89 6.96
N LEU A 197 11.97 -1.93 6.90
CA LEU A 197 12.02 -0.71 7.72
C LEU A 197 11.84 -0.97 9.22
N ASN A 198 11.16 -2.06 9.59
CA ASN A 198 10.90 -2.43 10.97
C ASN A 198 11.84 -3.55 11.44
N SER A 199 11.97 -4.61 10.64
CA SER A 199 12.81 -5.77 10.96
C SER A 199 13.24 -6.49 9.69
N LYS A 200 14.56 -6.66 9.52
CA LYS A 200 15.13 -7.42 8.40
C LYS A 200 14.69 -8.89 8.45
N ASP A 201 14.68 -9.50 9.63
CA ASP A 201 14.30 -10.91 9.79
C ASP A 201 12.84 -11.16 9.41
N GLN A 202 11.94 -10.23 9.74
CA GLN A 202 10.55 -10.31 9.31
C GLN A 202 10.40 -10.11 7.80
N ALA A 203 11.22 -9.24 7.20
CA ALA A 203 11.22 -9.01 5.76
C ALA A 203 11.68 -10.25 4.98
N GLU A 204 12.76 -10.89 5.42
CA GLU A 204 13.22 -12.15 4.79
C GLU A 204 12.19 -13.26 4.98
N ALA A 205 11.63 -13.43 6.19
CA ALA A 205 10.58 -14.43 6.43
C ALA A 205 9.34 -14.22 5.55
N TYR A 206 8.90 -12.97 5.39
CA TYR A 206 7.80 -12.62 4.48
C TYR A 206 8.13 -13.01 3.04
N LEU A 207 9.31 -12.63 2.57
CA LEU A 207 9.69 -12.80 1.18
C LEU A 207 9.91 -14.28 0.82
N GLU A 208 10.58 -15.04 1.69
CA GLU A 208 10.74 -16.49 1.56
C GLU A 208 9.38 -17.19 1.48
N LEU A 209 8.47 -16.89 2.42
CA LEU A 209 7.15 -17.50 2.45
C LEU A 209 6.31 -17.16 1.22
N TYR A 210 6.33 -15.90 0.78
CA TYR A 210 5.61 -15.49 -0.42
C TYR A 210 6.15 -16.21 -1.66
N CYS A 211 7.48 -16.22 -1.85
CA CYS A 211 8.12 -16.85 -3.01
C CYS A 211 7.84 -18.36 -3.06
N ASP A 212 7.90 -19.04 -1.91
CA ASP A 212 7.58 -20.47 -1.80
C ASP A 212 6.12 -20.74 -2.18
N ARG A 213 5.16 -20.02 -1.58
CA ARG A 213 3.72 -20.24 -1.84
C ARG A 213 3.28 -19.88 -3.25
N ALA A 214 3.88 -18.85 -3.85
CA ALA A 214 3.54 -18.38 -5.19
C ALA A 214 4.33 -19.07 -6.31
N ASP A 215 5.24 -20.00 -5.98
CA ASP A 215 6.23 -20.58 -6.91
C ASP A 215 6.97 -19.49 -7.72
N MET A 216 7.32 -18.40 -7.04
CA MET A 216 7.95 -17.23 -7.65
C MET A 216 9.44 -17.19 -7.29
N PRO A 217 10.35 -17.22 -8.29
CA PRO A 217 11.77 -17.10 -8.01
C PRO A 217 12.08 -15.77 -7.31
N MET A 218 12.78 -15.86 -6.17
CA MET A 218 13.24 -14.74 -5.35
C MET A 218 13.91 -13.63 -6.17
N GLN A 219 14.69 -14.02 -7.19
CA GLN A 219 15.41 -13.10 -8.06
C GLN A 219 14.47 -12.19 -8.85
N VAL A 220 13.27 -12.67 -9.23
CA VAL A 220 12.27 -11.86 -9.93
C VAL A 220 11.80 -10.71 -9.05
N VAL A 221 11.56 -10.96 -7.76
CA VAL A 221 11.21 -9.90 -6.80
C VAL A 221 12.38 -8.92 -6.61
N ARG A 222 13.60 -9.45 -6.42
CA ARG A 222 14.80 -8.64 -6.17
C ARG A 222 15.16 -7.70 -7.32
N GLN A 223 14.81 -8.05 -8.56
CA GLN A 223 14.96 -7.17 -9.72
C GLN A 223 14.15 -5.87 -9.59
N TRP A 224 13.04 -5.87 -8.85
CA TRP A 224 12.22 -4.69 -8.62
C TRP A 224 12.71 -3.79 -7.48
N THR A 225 13.58 -4.28 -6.61
CA THR A 225 13.89 -3.59 -5.34
C THR A 225 14.44 -2.18 -5.54
N SER A 226 15.35 -1.97 -6.50
CA SER A 226 15.92 -0.62 -6.76
C SER A 226 14.88 0.37 -7.30
N ILE A 227 13.98 -0.09 -8.18
CA ILE A 227 12.87 0.70 -8.72
C ILE A 227 11.89 1.09 -7.61
N VAL A 228 11.51 0.11 -6.78
CA VAL A 228 10.55 0.32 -5.70
C VAL A 228 11.15 1.19 -4.60
N ALA A 229 12.43 1.02 -4.25
CA ALA A 229 13.12 1.88 -3.29
C ALA A 229 13.12 3.36 -3.75
N ALA A 230 13.36 3.62 -5.04
CA ALA A 230 13.23 4.95 -5.61
C ALA A 230 11.79 5.48 -5.53
N SER A 231 10.81 4.64 -5.87
CA SER A 231 9.38 4.99 -5.74
C SER A 231 9.01 5.35 -4.29
N GLU A 232 9.45 4.58 -3.29
CA GLU A 232 9.19 4.87 -1.87
C GLU A 232 9.90 6.15 -1.40
N LEU A 233 11.11 6.41 -1.88
CA LEU A 233 11.83 7.64 -1.60
C LEU A 233 11.06 8.87 -2.11
N ALA A 234 10.42 8.77 -3.28
CA ALA A 234 9.59 9.84 -3.84
C ALA A 234 8.33 10.12 -3.02
N ARG A 235 7.82 9.14 -2.25
CA ARG A 235 6.60 9.28 -1.44
C ARG A 235 6.82 10.11 -0.17
N LYS A 236 8.07 10.46 0.19
CA LYS A 236 8.42 11.34 1.33
C LYS A 236 7.72 10.94 2.63
N ARG A 237 7.61 9.64 2.91
CA ARG A 237 6.91 9.10 4.09
C ARG A 237 7.65 9.34 5.42
N ASN A 238 8.62 10.27 5.48
CA ASN A 238 9.60 10.41 6.57
C ASN A 238 10.26 9.06 6.91
N VAL A 239 10.52 8.27 5.87
CA VAL A 239 11.24 7.01 5.98
C VAL A 239 12.73 7.32 6.11
N ASN A 240 13.52 6.34 6.55
CA ASN A 240 14.97 6.44 6.52
C ASN A 240 15.46 6.57 5.05
N ASP A 241 15.63 7.81 4.57
CA ASP A 241 16.05 8.11 3.20
C ASP A 241 17.41 7.48 2.87
N GLU A 242 18.32 7.37 3.85
CA GLU A 242 19.60 6.69 3.67
C GLU A 242 19.42 5.19 3.43
N PHE A 243 18.52 4.55 4.18
CA PHE A 243 18.16 3.15 3.94
C PHE A 243 17.66 2.94 2.51
N LEU A 244 16.72 3.78 2.04
CA LEU A 244 16.19 3.65 0.68
C LEU A 244 17.25 3.93 -0.39
N LYS A 245 18.12 4.93 -0.19
CA LYS A 245 19.25 5.21 -1.10
C LYS A 245 20.19 4.01 -1.22
N ASN A 246 20.51 3.34 -0.11
CA ASN A 246 21.32 2.13 -0.16
C ASN A 246 20.68 1.05 -1.04
N TRP A 247 19.36 0.86 -0.99
CA TRP A 247 18.66 -0.11 -1.85
C TRP A 247 18.59 0.30 -3.33
N ILE A 248 18.62 1.60 -3.64
CA ILE A 248 18.73 2.10 -5.01
C ILE A 248 20.12 1.78 -5.57
N ASP A 249 21.14 1.96 -4.74
CA ASP A 249 22.55 1.80 -5.09
C ASP A 249 23.05 0.35 -5.08
N VAL A 250 22.24 -0.62 -4.61
CA VAL A 250 22.54 -2.06 -4.79
C VAL A 250 22.39 -2.38 -6.28
N VAL A 251 23.47 -2.14 -7.01
CA VAL A 251 23.65 -2.52 -8.41
C VAL A 251 23.85 -4.04 -8.44
N ASP A 252 22.88 -4.74 -9.00
CA ASP A 252 22.93 -6.11 -9.54
C ASP A 252 23.80 -7.10 -8.75
N TYR A 253 23.16 -7.93 -7.92
CA TYR A 253 23.78 -9.20 -7.50
C TYR A 253 24.10 -9.99 -8.78
N GLN A 254 25.39 -9.98 -9.16
CA GLN A 254 25.94 -10.93 -10.13
C GLN A 254 25.88 -12.35 -9.57
#